data_AF-A0A832MEZ7-F1
#
_entry.id   AF-A0A832MEZ7-F1
#
_cell.length_a   1.000
_cell.length_b   1.000
_cell.length_c   1.000
_cell.angle_alpha   90.00
_cell.angle_beta   90.00
_cell.angle_gamma   90.00
#
_symmetry.space_group_name_H-M   'P 1'
#
loop_
_entity.id
_entity.type
_entity.pdbx_description
1 polymer ?
#
loop_
_entity_poly.entity_id
_entity_poly.type
_entity_poly.pdbx_seq_one_letter_code
_entity_poly.pdbx_strand_id
1 'polypeptide(L)'
;MLTWAPIFSKIVESSLWQEPLHVRLLFVTMLAKKDADQVVRANFDTLVKWANMPEEMVRDALQILQNPDTKRSDEQEYEGRRIEPVEGGWRILNGAKYKNLMASVRVKRWREKNPKPTVGRPIPDTAMSTHECALEIMRLLKAGQADIKFIASQIHANKPATSRDTIFRALRILQQTQKIKRITKGLYELASPAPTTQP
;
A
#
# COMPACT_ATOMS: atom_id res chain seq x y z
N MET A 1 -11.68 -3.50 -17.93
CA MET A 1 -11.43 -2.97 -16.57
C MET A 1 -10.31 -1.94 -16.66
N LEU A 2 -10.37 -0.84 -15.90
CA LEU A 2 -9.21 0.04 -15.74
C LEU A 2 -8.13 -0.70 -14.95
N THR A 3 -6.99 -0.99 -15.58
CA THR A 3 -5.79 -1.54 -14.92
C THR A 3 -4.78 -0.42 -14.70
N TRP A 4 -4.00 -0.50 -13.63
CA TRP A 4 -2.94 0.47 -13.31
C TRP A 4 -1.63 -0.25 -13.03
N ALA A 5 -0.50 0.38 -13.37
CA ALA A 5 0.84 -0.18 -13.18
C ALA A 5 1.70 0.74 -12.30
N PRO A 6 2.10 0.34 -11.08
CA PRO A 6 3.04 1.12 -10.28
C PRO A 6 4.43 1.07 -10.89
N ILE A 7 5.11 2.22 -10.93
CA ILE A 7 6.51 2.34 -11.30
C ILE A 7 7.25 3.07 -10.16
N PHE A 8 8.39 2.54 -9.74
CA PHE A 8 9.26 3.21 -8.78
C PHE A 8 10.07 4.31 -9.46
N SER A 9 10.24 5.45 -8.79
CA SER A 9 11.05 6.57 -9.30
C SER A 9 12.48 6.14 -9.67
N LYS A 10 13.06 5.19 -8.93
CA LYS A 10 14.40 4.62 -9.19
C LYS A 10 14.59 4.08 -10.61
N ILE A 11 13.53 3.85 -11.38
CA ILE A 11 13.65 3.46 -12.80
C ILE A 11 14.49 4.47 -13.61
N VAL A 12 14.43 5.77 -13.28
CA VAL A 12 15.18 6.81 -14.01
C VAL A 12 16.66 6.87 -13.64
N GLU A 13 17.03 6.24 -12.52
CA GLU A 13 18.42 6.07 -12.06
C GLU A 13 19.04 4.76 -12.58
N SER A 14 18.26 3.93 -13.27
CA SER A 14 18.69 2.64 -13.80
C SER A 14 19.53 2.82 -15.07
N SER A 15 20.43 1.88 -15.33
CA SER A 15 21.11 1.70 -16.63
C SER A 15 20.11 1.57 -17.80
N LEU A 16 18.90 1.07 -17.54
CA LEU A 16 17.80 1.09 -18.52
C LEU A 16 17.52 2.50 -19.04
N TRP A 17 17.61 3.52 -18.18
CA TRP A 17 17.35 4.91 -18.55
C TRP A 17 18.49 5.55 -19.37
N GLN A 18 19.56 4.79 -19.61
CA GLN A 18 20.65 5.16 -20.53
C GLN A 18 20.50 4.50 -21.91
N GLU A 19 19.52 3.60 -22.09
CA GLU A 19 19.24 2.98 -23.39
C GLU A 19 18.65 3.96 -24.40
N PRO A 20 18.61 3.65 -25.71
CA PRO A 20 17.85 4.42 -26.67
C PRO A 20 16.36 4.63 -26.28
N LEU A 21 15.75 5.71 -26.78
CA LEU A 21 14.37 6.09 -26.41
C LEU A 21 13.35 4.99 -26.69
N HIS A 22 13.47 4.29 -27.83
CA HIS A 22 12.55 3.22 -28.21
C HIS A 22 12.62 2.01 -27.27
N VAL A 23 13.79 1.72 -26.69
CA VAL A 23 13.98 0.67 -25.69
C VAL A 23 13.26 1.01 -24.39
N ARG A 24 13.43 2.25 -23.90
CA ARG A 24 12.76 2.74 -22.68
C ARG A 24 11.25 2.75 -22.88
N LEU A 25 10.79 3.26 -24.03
CA LEU A 25 9.37 3.33 -24.37
C LEU A 25 8.74 1.94 -24.42
N LEU A 26 9.39 0.97 -25.08
CA LEU A 26 8.88 -0.40 -25.14
C LEU A 26 8.75 -0.97 -23.73
N PHE A 27 9.78 -0.82 -22.90
CA PHE A 27 9.76 -1.38 -21.56
C PHE A 27 8.67 -0.76 -20.68
N VAL A 28 8.49 0.57 -20.72
CA VAL A 28 7.40 1.25 -19.98
C VAL A 28 6.03 0.81 -20.49
N THR A 29 5.88 0.64 -21.81
CA THR A 29 4.66 0.08 -22.43
C THR A 29 4.37 -1.33 -21.90
N MET A 30 5.40 -2.18 -21.86
CA MET A 30 5.29 -3.53 -21.30
C MET A 30 4.92 -3.52 -19.81
N LEU A 31 5.50 -2.61 -19.01
CA LEU A 31 5.14 -2.44 -17.60
C LEU A 31 3.66 -2.04 -17.41
N ALA A 32 3.13 -1.21 -18.31
CA ALA A 32 1.72 -0.80 -18.29
C ALA A 32 0.76 -1.93 -18.71
N LYS A 33 1.25 -2.89 -19.51
CA LYS A 33 0.44 -3.95 -20.13
C LYS A 33 0.56 -5.32 -19.47
N LYS A 34 1.55 -5.54 -18.60
CA LYS A 34 1.75 -6.82 -17.90
C LYS A 34 0.61 -7.15 -16.94
N ASP A 35 0.35 -8.44 -16.77
CA ASP A 35 -0.61 -8.99 -15.82
C ASP A 35 -0.04 -9.14 -14.40
N ALA A 36 -0.88 -9.63 -13.48
CA ALA A 36 -0.54 -9.81 -12.07
C ALA A 36 0.61 -10.79 -11.81
N ASP A 37 0.84 -11.72 -12.74
CA ASP A 37 1.92 -12.71 -12.81
C ASP A 37 3.20 -12.18 -13.47
N GLN A 38 3.22 -10.89 -13.84
CA GLN A 38 4.34 -10.20 -14.49
C GLN A 38 4.58 -10.64 -15.94
N VAL A 39 3.59 -11.24 -16.60
CA VAL A 39 3.66 -11.61 -18.02
C VAL A 39 2.94 -10.56 -18.87
N VAL A 40 3.57 -10.15 -19.96
CA VAL A 40 2.97 -9.36 -21.04
C VAL A 40 2.47 -10.34 -22.09
N ARG A 41 1.17 -10.62 -22.09
CA ARG A 41 0.51 -11.54 -23.02
C ARG A 41 0.22 -10.84 -24.34
N ALA A 42 1.17 -10.93 -25.26
CA ALA A 42 1.11 -10.26 -26.56
C ALA A 42 1.96 -11.02 -27.57
N ASN A 43 1.65 -10.86 -28.85
CA ASN A 43 2.56 -11.19 -29.93
C ASN A 43 3.35 -9.93 -30.36
N PHE A 44 4.29 -10.11 -31.29
CA PHE A 44 5.14 -9.03 -31.79
C PHE A 44 4.33 -7.86 -32.36
N ASP A 45 3.38 -8.13 -33.27
CA ASP A 45 2.53 -7.11 -33.90
C ASP A 45 1.72 -6.30 -32.88
N THR A 46 1.30 -6.95 -31.79
CA THR A 46 0.60 -6.30 -30.70
C THR A 46 1.52 -5.34 -29.93
N LEU A 47 2.78 -5.73 -29.69
CA LEU A 47 3.78 -4.83 -29.08
C LEU A 47 4.07 -3.62 -29.98
N VAL A 48 4.19 -3.83 -31.30
CA VAL A 48 4.35 -2.76 -32.30
C VAL A 48 3.19 -1.77 -32.22
N LYS A 49 1.95 -2.27 -32.20
CA LYS A 49 0.75 -1.43 -32.06
C LYS A 49 0.69 -0.69 -30.72
N TRP A 50 1.02 -1.35 -29.61
CA TRP A 50 0.94 -0.73 -28.28
C TRP A 50 2.02 0.33 -28.07
N ALA A 51 3.25 0.06 -28.51
CA ALA A 51 4.35 1.01 -28.38
C ALA A 51 4.31 2.11 -29.44
N ASN A 52 3.53 1.90 -30.50
CA ASN A 52 3.31 2.85 -31.60
C ASN A 52 4.63 3.31 -32.23
N MET A 53 5.47 2.34 -32.62
CA MET A 53 6.77 2.57 -33.25
C MET A 53 7.07 1.52 -34.33
N PRO A 54 8.00 1.78 -35.27
CA PRO A 54 8.34 0.84 -36.33
C PRO A 54 8.82 -0.52 -35.83
N GLU A 55 8.60 -1.57 -36.62
CA GLU A 55 8.92 -2.95 -36.26
C GLU A 55 10.41 -3.17 -35.96
N GLU A 56 11.29 -2.52 -36.73
CA GLU A 56 12.73 -2.59 -36.55
C GLU A 56 13.16 -2.06 -35.17
N MET A 57 12.51 -0.99 -34.68
CA MET A 57 12.77 -0.45 -33.34
C MET A 57 12.26 -1.40 -32.26
N VAL A 58 11.08 -2.01 -32.45
CA VAL A 58 10.57 -3.00 -31.48
C VAL A 58 11.49 -4.21 -31.40
N ARG A 59 11.98 -4.69 -32.54
CA ARG A 59 12.89 -5.85 -32.62
C ARG A 59 14.22 -5.55 -31.93
N ASP A 60 14.81 -4.40 -32.20
CA ASP A 60 16.03 -3.93 -31.54
C ASP A 60 15.82 -3.78 -30.02
N ALA A 61 14.71 -3.15 -29.60
CA ALA A 61 14.39 -2.98 -28.20
C ALA A 61 14.20 -4.33 -27.47
N LEU A 62 13.48 -5.28 -28.08
CA LEU A 62 13.34 -6.63 -27.52
C LEU A 62 14.70 -7.31 -27.39
N GLN A 63 15.58 -7.18 -28.37
CA GLN A 63 16.92 -7.75 -28.33
C GLN A 63 17.73 -7.17 -27.15
N ILE A 64 17.75 -5.84 -27.01
CA ILE A 64 18.47 -5.16 -25.91
C ILE A 64 17.91 -5.57 -24.55
N LEU A 65 16.58 -5.61 -24.38
CA LEU A 65 15.94 -5.93 -23.10
C LEU A 65 16.12 -7.39 -22.67
N GLN A 66 16.35 -8.30 -23.62
CA GLN A 66 16.59 -9.74 -23.39
C GLN A 66 18.07 -10.06 -23.15
N ASN A 67 18.98 -9.16 -23.50
CA ASN A 67 20.42 -9.38 -23.33
C ASN A 67 20.92 -8.93 -21.96
N PRO A 68 22.03 -9.52 -21.48
CA PRO A 68 22.68 -9.08 -20.25
C PRO A 68 23.00 -7.58 -20.24
N ASP A 69 22.86 -6.95 -19.07
CA ASP A 69 23.18 -5.54 -18.88
C ASP A 69 24.66 -5.37 -18.58
N THR A 70 25.44 -5.02 -19.59
CA THR A 70 26.89 -4.84 -19.49
C THR A 70 27.31 -3.47 -18.97
N LYS A 71 26.35 -2.55 -18.75
CA LYS A 71 26.65 -1.16 -18.32
C LYS A 71 26.96 -1.05 -16.84
N ARG A 72 26.75 -2.12 -16.06
CA ARG A 72 26.95 -2.14 -14.61
C ARG A 72 28.08 -3.08 -14.24
N SER A 73 28.92 -2.63 -13.32
CA SER A 73 30.04 -3.41 -12.77
C SER A 73 29.59 -4.48 -11.76
N ASP A 74 28.45 -4.27 -11.13
CA ASP A 74 27.94 -5.14 -10.06
C ASP A 74 27.21 -6.35 -10.65
N GLU A 75 27.39 -7.52 -10.05
CA GLU A 75 26.63 -8.71 -10.39
C GLU A 75 25.13 -8.48 -10.17
N GLN A 76 24.33 -8.85 -11.17
CA GLN A 76 22.90 -8.60 -11.19
C GLN A 76 22.11 -9.90 -11.27
N GLU A 77 20.95 -9.91 -10.63
CA GLU A 77 19.95 -10.95 -10.84
C GLU A 77 19.60 -11.05 -12.34
N TYR A 78 19.57 -12.28 -12.86
CA TYR A 78 19.38 -12.58 -14.28
C TYR A 78 20.37 -11.89 -15.23
N GLU A 79 21.58 -11.57 -14.75
CA GLU A 79 22.61 -10.84 -15.52
C GLU A 79 22.12 -9.46 -15.99
N GLY A 80 21.14 -8.90 -15.29
CA GLY A 80 20.59 -7.58 -15.61
C GLY A 80 19.55 -7.56 -16.73
N ARG A 81 19.25 -8.71 -17.35
CA ARG A 81 18.15 -8.85 -18.31
C ARG A 81 16.84 -8.31 -17.74
N ARG A 82 16.03 -7.71 -18.59
CA ARG A 82 14.78 -7.05 -18.18
C ARG A 82 13.56 -7.92 -18.47
N ILE A 83 13.61 -8.63 -19.59
CA ILE A 83 12.53 -9.51 -20.04
C ILE A 83 13.07 -10.86 -20.50
N GLU A 84 12.23 -11.89 -20.45
CA GLU A 84 12.49 -13.19 -21.09
C GLU A 84 11.27 -13.60 -21.93
N PRO A 85 11.46 -14.27 -23.07
CA PRO A 85 10.36 -14.82 -23.84
C PRO A 85 9.75 -16.00 -23.09
N VAL A 86 8.42 -16.09 -23.10
CA VAL A 86 7.64 -17.18 -22.51
C VAL A 86 6.54 -17.59 -23.48
N GLU A 87 5.90 -18.73 -23.23
CA GLU A 87 4.74 -19.13 -24.03
C GLU A 87 3.65 -18.04 -24.00
N GLY A 88 3.32 -17.51 -25.18
CA GLY A 88 2.31 -16.46 -25.33
C GLY A 88 2.74 -15.04 -24.98
N GLY A 89 4.05 -14.77 -24.81
CA GLY A 89 4.54 -13.39 -24.69
C GLY A 89 5.89 -13.24 -23.98
N TRP A 90 5.98 -12.27 -23.07
CA TRP A 90 7.24 -11.94 -22.38
C TRP A 90 7.04 -11.74 -20.88
N ARG A 91 7.92 -12.32 -20.06
CA ARG A 91 7.92 -12.11 -18.60
C ARG A 91 8.86 -10.96 -18.23
N ILE A 92 8.42 -10.09 -17.32
CA ILE A 92 9.28 -9.07 -16.69
C ILE A 92 10.02 -9.71 -15.50
N LEU A 93 11.32 -9.93 -15.65
CA LEU A 93 12.14 -10.71 -14.71
C LEU A 93 12.12 -10.15 -13.29
N ASN A 94 12.37 -8.84 -13.15
CA ASN A 94 12.38 -8.16 -11.85
C ASN A 94 10.96 -7.81 -11.33
N GLY A 95 9.89 -8.19 -12.04
CA GLY A 95 8.53 -7.75 -11.73
C GLY A 95 8.06 -8.19 -10.34
N ALA A 96 8.32 -9.45 -9.96
CA ALA A 96 7.90 -10.00 -8.67
C ALA A 96 8.59 -9.30 -7.49
N LYS A 97 9.89 -9.04 -7.62
CA LYS A 97 10.71 -8.30 -6.65
C LYS A 97 10.13 -6.92 -6.37
N TYR A 98 9.83 -6.15 -7.42
CA TYR A 98 9.25 -4.81 -7.27
C TYR A 98 7.80 -4.84 -6.77
N LYS A 99 7.01 -5.86 -7.12
CA LYS A 99 5.66 -6.07 -6.54
C LYS A 99 5.72 -6.28 -5.03
N ASN A 100 6.66 -7.10 -4.55
CA ASN A 100 6.86 -7.34 -3.13
C ASN A 100 7.35 -6.09 -2.39
N LEU A 101 8.26 -5.34 -3.01
CA LEU A 101 8.73 -4.05 -2.48
C LEU A 101 7.59 -3.02 -2.38
N MET A 102 6.65 -2.99 -3.34
CA MET A 102 5.46 -2.13 -3.26
C MET A 102 4.58 -2.50 -2.07
N ALA A 103 4.36 -3.80 -1.86
CA ALA A 103 3.60 -4.27 -0.71
C ALA A 103 4.25 -3.84 0.62
N SER A 104 5.57 -3.96 0.74
CA SER A 104 6.29 -3.56 1.96
C SER A 104 6.27 -2.05 2.20
N VAL A 105 6.46 -1.24 1.16
CA VAL A 105 6.36 0.24 1.25
C VAL A 105 4.94 0.66 1.67
N ARG A 106 3.91 0.02 1.13
CA ARG A 106 2.52 0.28 1.52
C ARG A 106 2.27 -0.05 2.98
N VAL A 107 2.76 -1.20 3.46
CA VAL A 107 2.67 -1.59 4.88
C VAL A 107 3.41 -0.58 5.78
N LYS A 108 4.63 -0.18 5.41
CA LYS A 108 5.40 0.81 6.16
C LYS A 108 4.67 2.14 6.27
N ARG A 109 4.18 2.69 5.14
CA ARG A 109 3.37 3.92 5.11
C ARG A 109 2.10 3.82 5.95
N TRP A 110 1.44 2.66 5.93
CA TRP A 110 0.27 2.42 6.77
C TRP A 110 0.64 2.45 8.27
N ARG A 111 1.77 1.84 8.66
CA ARG A 111 2.27 1.88 10.04
C ARG A 111 2.67 3.28 10.49
N GLU A 112 3.30 4.06 9.63
CA GLU A 112 3.67 5.46 9.92
C GLU A 112 2.43 6.35 10.13
N LYS A 113 1.37 6.12 9.35
CA LYS A 113 0.07 6.81 9.54
C LYS A 113 -0.70 6.29 10.76
N ASN A 114 -0.50 5.02 11.11
CA ASN A 114 -1.16 4.34 12.21
C ASN A 114 -0.15 3.80 13.24
N PRO A 115 0.62 4.68 13.92
CA PRO A 115 1.53 4.23 14.96
C PRO A 115 0.74 3.49 16.05
N LYS A 116 1.37 2.44 16.58
CA LYS A 116 0.84 1.69 17.71
C LYS A 116 0.69 2.61 18.92
N PRO A 117 -0.26 2.33 19.82
CA PRO A 117 -0.34 3.04 21.10
C PRO A 117 1.00 2.92 21.85
N THR A 118 1.49 4.03 22.41
CA THR A 118 2.81 4.10 23.05
C THR A 118 2.73 4.03 24.58
N VAL A 119 1.62 4.47 25.17
CA VAL A 119 1.37 4.45 26.63
C VAL A 119 -0.11 4.15 26.87
N GLY A 120 -0.40 3.35 27.91
CA GLY A 120 -1.77 2.93 28.14
C GLY A 120 -2.10 2.38 29.52
N ARG A 121 -2.63 3.24 30.38
CA ARG A 121 -3.42 2.82 31.53
C ARG A 121 -4.86 2.52 31.07
N PRO A 122 -5.36 1.28 31.20
CA PRO A 122 -6.70 0.93 30.76
C PRO A 122 -7.76 1.70 31.54
N ILE A 123 -8.87 2.03 30.85
CA ILE A 123 -10.08 2.49 31.54
C ILE A 123 -10.56 1.33 32.42
N PRO A 124 -10.82 1.55 33.72
CA PRO A 124 -11.36 0.51 34.61
C PRO A 124 -12.63 -0.11 34.05
N ASP A 125 -12.82 -1.43 34.24
CA ASP A 125 -14.06 -2.14 33.85
C ASP A 125 -15.17 -2.02 34.91
N THR A 126 -15.22 -0.90 35.63
CA THR A 126 -16.30 -0.60 36.56
C THR A 126 -17.54 -0.11 35.83
N ALA A 127 -18.72 -0.32 36.43
CA ALA A 127 -19.97 0.24 35.92
C ALA A 127 -19.94 1.77 36.03
N MET A 128 -19.44 2.43 34.99
CA MET A 128 -19.39 3.88 34.86
C MET A 128 -20.50 4.35 33.91
N SER A 129 -21.08 5.50 34.19
CA SER A 129 -21.88 6.23 33.22
C SER A 129 -21.02 6.75 32.06
N THR A 130 -21.66 7.06 30.92
CA THR A 130 -20.99 7.69 29.77
C THR A 130 -20.23 8.97 30.16
N HIS A 131 -20.79 9.77 31.08
CA HIS A 131 -20.19 11.02 31.51
C HIS A 131 -18.92 10.79 32.34
N GLU A 132 -18.98 9.88 33.33
CA GLU A 132 -17.83 9.51 34.14
C GLU A 132 -16.71 8.91 33.28
N CYS A 133 -17.07 8.06 32.31
CA CYS A 133 -16.11 7.51 31.36
C CYS A 133 -15.43 8.61 30.53
N ALA A 134 -16.17 9.65 30.10
CA ALA A 134 -15.60 10.76 29.37
C ALA A 134 -14.62 11.60 30.23
N LEU A 135 -14.94 11.80 31.51
CA LEU A 135 -14.06 12.49 32.45
C LEU A 135 -12.78 11.68 32.71
N GLU A 136 -12.87 10.37 32.88
CA GLU A 136 -11.71 9.51 33.10
C GLU A 136 -10.80 9.44 31.88
N ILE A 137 -11.38 9.34 30.67
CA ILE A 137 -10.62 9.46 29.42
C ILE A 137 -9.86 10.79 29.39
N MET A 138 -10.53 11.91 29.67
CA MET A 138 -9.88 13.22 29.70
C MET A 138 -8.77 13.31 30.76
N ARG A 139 -8.95 12.69 31.94
CA ARG A 139 -7.95 12.63 33.00
C ARG A 139 -6.71 11.87 32.53
N LEU A 140 -6.90 10.68 31.95
CA LEU A 140 -5.82 9.84 31.44
C LEU A 140 -5.03 10.53 30.31
N LEU A 141 -5.74 11.17 29.39
CA LEU A 141 -5.12 11.93 28.29
C LEU A 141 -4.31 13.12 28.82
N LYS A 142 -4.87 13.92 29.75
CA LYS A 142 -4.17 15.09 30.34
C LYS A 142 -2.96 14.69 31.16
N ALA A 143 -3.04 13.58 31.89
CA ALA A 143 -1.94 13.06 32.70
C ALA A 143 -0.86 12.33 31.87
N GLY A 144 -1.03 12.22 30.54
CA GLY A 144 -0.13 11.45 29.68
C GLY A 144 -0.13 9.94 29.98
N GLN A 145 -1.12 9.46 30.74
CA GLN A 145 -1.24 8.06 31.18
C GLN A 145 -1.88 7.17 30.10
N ALA A 146 -2.49 7.77 29.08
CA ALA A 146 -2.97 7.08 27.89
C ALA A 146 -2.94 8.04 26.70
N ASP A 147 -2.81 7.50 25.50
CA ASP A 147 -3.11 8.23 24.27
C ASP A 147 -4.49 7.80 23.70
N ILE A 148 -5.03 8.61 22.77
CA ILE A 148 -6.36 8.36 22.18
C ILE A 148 -6.42 7.03 21.43
N LYS A 149 -5.30 6.59 20.83
CA LYS A 149 -5.24 5.32 20.09
C LYS A 149 -5.28 4.14 21.04
N PHE A 150 -4.65 4.25 22.19
CA PHE A 150 -4.75 3.28 23.27
C PHE A 150 -6.18 3.19 23.80
N ILE A 151 -6.81 4.33 24.08
CA ILE A 151 -8.21 4.34 24.52
C ILE A 151 -9.14 3.72 23.47
N ALA A 152 -8.92 4.03 22.19
CA ALA A 152 -9.70 3.45 21.10
C ALA A 152 -9.48 1.94 20.91
N SER A 153 -8.25 1.44 21.13
CA SER A 153 -7.99 0.00 21.05
C SER A 153 -8.72 -0.80 22.12
N GLN A 154 -9.05 -0.18 23.26
CA GLN A 154 -9.86 -0.80 24.32
C GLN A 154 -11.30 -1.10 23.88
N ILE A 155 -11.83 -0.46 22.82
CA ILE A 155 -13.15 -0.78 22.26
C ILE A 155 -13.16 -2.19 21.64
N HIS A 156 -12.02 -2.59 21.06
CA HIS A 156 -11.86 -3.89 20.41
C HIS A 156 -11.19 -4.94 21.32
N ALA A 157 -10.77 -4.56 22.53
CA ALA A 157 -10.27 -5.49 23.53
C ALA A 157 -11.39 -6.43 24.02
N ASN A 158 -11.02 -7.55 24.65
CA ASN A 158 -11.95 -8.54 25.23
C ASN A 158 -12.66 -8.00 26.49
N LYS A 159 -13.34 -6.86 26.35
CA LYS A 159 -14.11 -6.15 27.37
C LYS A 159 -15.60 -6.49 27.26
N PRO A 160 -16.35 -6.39 28.37
CA PRO A 160 -17.81 -6.51 28.35
C PRO A 160 -18.43 -5.55 27.32
N ALA A 161 -19.49 -5.98 26.62
CA ALA A 161 -20.17 -5.16 25.61
C ALA A 161 -20.62 -3.79 26.15
N THR A 162 -21.13 -3.76 27.39
CA THR A 162 -21.53 -2.55 28.09
C THR A 162 -20.36 -1.56 28.26
N SER A 163 -19.17 -2.05 28.62
CA SER A 163 -17.97 -1.20 28.75
C SER A 163 -17.52 -0.64 27.40
N ARG A 164 -17.60 -1.44 26.32
CA ARG A 164 -17.26 -1.00 24.96
C ARG A 164 -18.17 0.13 24.47
N ASP A 165 -19.49 -0.03 24.66
CA ASP A 165 -20.49 0.97 24.28
C ASP A 165 -20.33 2.28 25.06
N THR A 166 -20.06 2.19 26.37
CA THR A 166 -19.84 3.37 27.22
C THR A 166 -18.60 4.15 26.77
N ILE A 167 -17.49 3.47 26.48
CA ILE A 167 -16.26 4.10 25.96
C ILE A 167 -16.52 4.77 24.61
N PHE A 168 -17.24 4.09 23.70
CA PHE A 168 -17.56 4.63 22.38
C PHE A 168 -18.41 5.91 22.48
N ARG A 169 -19.47 5.89 23.31
CA ARG A 169 -20.33 7.08 23.54
C ARG A 169 -19.54 8.22 24.19
N ALA A 170 -18.66 7.93 25.14
CA ALA A 170 -17.81 8.92 25.78
C ALA A 170 -16.87 9.62 24.78
N LEU A 171 -16.20 8.87 23.91
CA LEU A 171 -15.34 9.43 22.86
C LEU A 171 -16.14 10.32 21.88
N ARG A 172 -17.38 9.95 21.57
CA ARG A 172 -18.27 10.75 20.71
C ARG A 172 -18.59 12.12 21.33
N ILE A 173 -18.88 12.17 22.63
CA ILE A 173 -19.09 13.44 23.36
C ILE A 173 -17.83 14.31 23.32
N LEU A 174 -16.66 13.72 23.55
CA LEU A 174 -15.38 14.44 23.55
C LEU A 174 -14.99 14.97 22.15
N GLN A 175 -15.37 14.26 21.09
CA GLN A 175 -15.22 14.73 19.72
C GLN A 175 -16.16 15.90 19.40
N GLN A 176 -17.45 15.80 19.76
CA GLN A 176 -18.45 16.85 19.49
C GLN A 176 -18.11 18.17 20.20
N THR A 177 -17.53 18.08 21.39
CA THR A 177 -17.06 19.25 22.16
C THR A 177 -15.71 19.82 21.68
N GLN A 178 -15.15 19.29 20.59
CA GLN A 178 -13.80 19.58 20.07
C GLN A 178 -12.67 19.41 21.10
N LYS A 179 -12.93 18.77 22.25
CA LYS A 179 -11.92 18.52 23.29
C LYS A 179 -10.85 17.54 22.81
N ILE A 180 -11.21 16.69 21.83
CA ILE A 180 -10.30 15.82 21.09
C ILE A 180 -10.41 16.18 19.60
N LYS A 181 -9.74 17.25 19.16
CA LYS A 181 -9.77 17.68 17.75
C LYS A 181 -9.27 16.56 16.82
N ARG A 182 -10.09 16.21 15.82
CA ARG A 182 -9.75 15.52 14.55
C ARG A 182 -9.17 14.08 14.56
N ILE A 183 -8.90 13.45 15.70
CA ILE A 183 -8.29 12.09 15.73
C ILE A 183 -9.33 10.96 15.49
N THR A 184 -10.61 11.22 15.77
CA THR A 184 -11.69 10.22 15.71
C THR A 184 -12.29 9.98 14.33
N LYS A 185 -12.03 10.83 13.31
CA LYS A 185 -12.62 10.67 11.98
C LYS A 185 -12.27 9.32 11.32
N GLY A 186 -11.09 8.75 11.63
CA GLY A 186 -10.65 7.43 11.13
C GLY A 186 -11.09 6.22 11.98
N LEU A 187 -11.59 6.42 13.20
CA LEU A 187 -12.06 5.32 14.05
C LEU A 187 -13.45 4.81 13.65
N TYR A 188 -14.26 5.65 12.98
CA TYR A 188 -15.61 5.29 12.50
C TYR A 188 -15.61 4.33 11.31
N GLU A 189 -14.56 4.34 10.47
CA GLU A 189 -14.45 3.41 9.33
C GLU A 189 -14.14 1.97 9.78
N LEU A 190 -13.55 1.78 10.97
CA LEU A 190 -13.20 0.47 11.52
C LEU A 190 -14.25 -0.12 12.47
N ALA A 191 -15.14 0.72 13.00
CA ALA A 191 -16.14 0.35 14.01
C ALA A 191 -17.58 0.35 13.48
N SER A 192 -17.80 0.62 12.19
CA SER A 192 -19.14 0.47 11.60
C SER A 192 -19.48 -1.03 11.55
N PRO A 193 -20.57 -1.48 12.20
CA PRO A 193 -21.03 -2.85 12.02
C PRO A 193 -21.28 -3.06 10.52
N ALA A 194 -20.84 -4.21 9.99
CA ALA A 194 -21.10 -4.57 8.59
C ALA A 194 -22.59 -4.34 8.30
N PRO A 195 -22.95 -3.74 7.15
CA PRO A 195 -24.34 -3.53 6.81
C PRO A 195 -25.05 -4.88 6.92
N THR A 196 -26.04 -4.95 7.79
CA THR A 196 -26.89 -6.11 7.96
C THR A 196 -27.48 -6.42 6.59
N THR A 197 -26.97 -7.45 5.93
CA THR A 197 -27.67 -8.10 4.83
C THR A 197 -28.93 -8.67 5.44
N GLN A 198 -30.01 -7.89 5.41
CA GLN A 198 -31.34 -8.43 5.56
C GLN A 198 -31.63 -9.31 4.34
N PRO A 199 -32.34 -10.44 4.54
CA PRO A 199 -32.57 -11.45 3.52
C PRO A 199 -33.38 -10.93 2.33
#